data_AF-A0A922LQ81-F1
#
_entry.id   AF-A0A922LQ81-F1
#
_cell.length_a   1.000
_cell.length_b   1.000
_cell.length_c   1.000
_cell.angle_alpha   90.00
_cell.angle_beta   90.00
_cell.angle_gamma   90.00
#
_symmetry.space_group_name_H-M   'P 1'
#
loop_
_entity.id
_entity.type
_entity.pdbx_description
1 polymer ?
#
loop_
_entity_poly.entity_id
_entity_poly.type
_entity_poly.pdbx_seq_one_letter_code
_entity_poly.pdbx_strand_id
1 'polypeptide(L)'
;MSDVPLDAPSPCPGTQSDLAGKASACEGCPNQSLCSSGQARLPLSQREPDTILSIKRRLGSIRHRIIILSGKGGVGKSSLSVCLARGLSRRERSQVNGSNETYRIGLLDLDFCGPSIPCMFGCMDEKVHQSQSGWSPVFVTENLCLMSMGFLLPSPDHPVIWRGPRKNTLIRQFLTDVAWTEEESNLDQGTNLDFLIIDTPPGTSDEHLSVVQYLQAAECLDGAIIITTPQEVSLCDVRKEIDFCRKLSIPVLGVVENMVEFVCPTCKHICPLFPSFTGGARSLSTMKHNENADDPSFPDLEIIGRLPLDPRLTRALDEGLCPFELAESNSFISQHSKNPDGGLQSSDTVIVSFQELFNNLLERLRK
;
A
#
# COMPACT_ATOMS: atom_id res chain seq x y z
N MET A 1 -11.98 20.38 -5.72
CA MET A 1 -11.13 20.10 -6.90
C MET A 1 -11.84 20.65 -8.11
N SER A 2 -11.11 21.13 -9.11
CA SER A 2 -11.69 21.42 -10.43
C SER A 2 -12.28 20.12 -10.98
N ASP A 3 -13.54 20.13 -11.41
CA ASP A 3 -14.20 19.04 -12.13
C ASP A 3 -13.78 18.98 -13.61
N VAL A 4 -12.88 19.88 -14.01
CA VAL A 4 -12.18 19.89 -15.29
C VAL A 4 -10.81 19.23 -15.09
N PRO A 5 -10.51 18.09 -15.76
CA PRO A 5 -9.19 17.47 -15.76
C PRO A 5 -8.09 18.42 -16.24
N LEU A 6 -6.86 18.25 -15.75
CA LEU A 6 -5.71 19.11 -16.13
C LEU A 6 -5.40 19.06 -17.64
N ASP A 7 -5.65 17.92 -18.28
CA ASP A 7 -5.42 17.71 -19.71
C ASP A 7 -6.66 18.00 -20.57
N ALA A 8 -7.71 18.56 -19.99
CA ALA A 8 -8.92 18.90 -20.73
C ALA A 8 -8.69 20.10 -21.67
N PRO A 9 -9.31 20.11 -22.86
CA PRO A 9 -9.21 21.26 -23.76
C PRO A 9 -9.78 22.53 -23.08
N SER A 10 -9.17 23.67 -23.38
CA SER A 10 -9.40 24.98 -22.72
C SER A 10 -10.86 25.51 -22.70
N PRO A 11 -11.85 24.98 -23.43
CA PRO A 11 -13.26 25.32 -23.23
C PRO A 11 -14.11 24.22 -22.53
N CYS A 12 -13.50 23.24 -21.85
CA CYS A 12 -14.23 22.19 -21.13
C CYS A 12 -15.11 22.80 -20.02
N PRO A 13 -16.45 22.57 -20.03
CA PRO A 13 -17.35 23.14 -19.03
C PRO A 13 -17.28 22.45 -17.66
N GLY A 14 -16.55 21.34 -17.54
CA GLY A 14 -16.50 20.50 -16.33
C GLY A 14 -17.68 19.52 -16.24
N THR A 15 -17.51 18.44 -15.46
CA THR A 15 -18.54 17.40 -15.31
C THR A 15 -19.75 17.84 -14.49
N GLN A 16 -19.61 18.85 -13.63
CA GLN A 16 -20.67 19.38 -12.76
C GLN A 16 -21.53 20.45 -13.45
N SER A 17 -21.07 21.02 -14.57
CA SER A 17 -21.81 22.04 -15.33
C SER A 17 -23.02 21.46 -16.07
N ASP A 18 -24.10 22.25 -16.19
CA ASP A 18 -25.28 21.94 -17.02
C ASP A 18 -25.01 21.86 -18.52
N LEU A 19 -23.85 22.37 -18.93
CA LEU A 19 -23.33 22.27 -20.29
C LEU A 19 -22.43 21.04 -20.50
N ALA A 20 -22.19 20.22 -19.48
CA ALA A 20 -21.39 19.00 -19.58
C ALA A 20 -21.98 18.04 -20.63
N GLY A 21 -21.17 17.65 -21.62
CA GLY A 21 -21.60 16.79 -22.72
C GLY A 21 -22.50 17.46 -23.78
N LYS A 22 -22.86 18.74 -23.57
CA LYS A 22 -23.76 19.52 -24.44
C LYS A 22 -23.08 20.74 -25.09
N ALA A 23 -21.99 21.24 -24.50
CA ALA A 23 -21.21 22.34 -25.08
C ALA A 23 -20.49 21.90 -26.36
N SER A 24 -20.20 22.85 -27.25
CA SER A 24 -19.37 22.63 -28.44
C SER A 24 -18.00 22.05 -28.09
N ALA A 25 -17.45 22.43 -26.94
CA ALA A 25 -16.20 21.88 -26.39
C ALA A 25 -16.25 20.38 -26.06
N CYS A 26 -17.44 19.79 -25.95
CA CYS A 26 -17.63 18.37 -25.66
C CYS A 26 -17.75 17.51 -26.92
N GLU A 27 -17.89 18.10 -28.11
CA GLU A 27 -18.02 17.35 -29.36
C GLU A 27 -16.75 16.52 -29.62
N GLY A 28 -16.93 15.22 -29.81
CA GLY A 28 -15.81 14.27 -30.02
C GLY A 28 -15.08 13.87 -28.73
N CYS A 29 -15.53 14.34 -27.56
CA CYS A 29 -14.99 13.87 -26.28
C CYS A 29 -15.44 12.42 -26.02
N PRO A 30 -14.52 11.50 -25.65
CA PRO A 30 -14.87 10.11 -25.33
C PRO A 30 -15.92 9.99 -24.21
N ASN A 31 -15.97 10.97 -23.30
CA ASN A 31 -16.88 11.01 -22.15
C ASN A 31 -18.15 11.85 -22.40
N GLN A 32 -18.41 12.31 -23.63
CA GLN A 32 -19.52 13.22 -23.94
C GLN A 32 -20.87 12.68 -23.48
N SER A 33 -21.17 11.41 -23.77
CA SER A 33 -22.43 10.74 -23.41
C SER A 33 -22.60 10.59 -21.89
N LEU A 34 -21.51 10.27 -21.18
CA LEU A 34 -21.48 10.15 -19.73
C LEU A 34 -21.74 11.51 -19.06
N CYS A 35 -21.18 12.58 -19.62
CA CYS A 35 -21.42 13.94 -19.17
C CYS A 35 -22.84 14.41 -19.48
N SER A 36 -23.34 14.18 -20.70
CA SER A 36 -24.66 14.65 -21.13
C SER A 36 -25.81 13.94 -20.40
N SER A 37 -25.60 12.69 -19.98
CA SER A 37 -26.56 11.93 -19.17
C SER A 37 -26.57 12.33 -17.69
N GLY A 38 -25.64 13.18 -17.25
CA GLY A 38 -25.50 13.57 -15.85
C GLY A 38 -24.86 12.49 -14.96
N GLN A 39 -24.57 11.30 -15.49
CA GLN A 39 -23.91 10.21 -14.74
C GLN A 39 -22.53 10.65 -14.23
N ALA A 40 -21.83 11.50 -14.99
CA ALA A 40 -20.54 12.08 -14.58
C ALA A 40 -20.61 13.01 -13.35
N ARG A 41 -21.80 13.26 -12.78
CA ARG A 41 -21.99 14.00 -11.52
C ARG A 41 -22.19 13.11 -10.32
N LEU A 42 -22.67 11.88 -10.53
CA LEU A 42 -23.06 10.98 -9.45
C LEU A 42 -21.83 10.50 -8.67
N PRO A 43 -21.96 10.10 -7.39
CA PRO A 43 -20.91 9.38 -6.69
C PRO A 43 -20.54 8.07 -7.39
N LEU A 44 -19.31 7.59 -7.22
CA LEU A 44 -18.83 6.35 -7.86
C LEU A 44 -19.72 5.14 -7.54
N SER A 45 -20.22 5.04 -6.30
CA SER A 45 -21.17 4.00 -5.85
C SER A 45 -22.48 3.97 -6.63
N GLN A 46 -22.92 5.11 -7.18
CA GLN A 46 -24.11 5.19 -8.01
C GLN A 46 -23.81 5.03 -9.50
N ARG A 47 -22.61 5.42 -9.95
CA ARG A 47 -22.17 5.19 -11.34
C ARG A 47 -21.91 3.71 -11.62
N GLU A 48 -21.34 3.01 -10.65
CA GLU A 48 -20.89 1.63 -10.79
C GLU A 48 -21.31 0.74 -9.62
N PRO A 49 -22.63 0.60 -9.37
CA PRO A 49 -23.12 -0.12 -8.20
C PRO A 49 -22.65 -1.59 -8.17
N ASP A 50 -22.66 -2.27 -9.32
CA ASP A 50 -22.26 -3.68 -9.41
C ASP A 50 -20.76 -3.88 -9.10
N THR A 51 -19.90 -2.97 -9.60
CA THR A 51 -18.47 -2.97 -9.28
C THR A 51 -18.27 -2.83 -7.77
N ILE A 52 -18.89 -1.83 -7.16
CA ILE A 52 -18.72 -1.53 -5.73
C ILE A 52 -19.25 -2.68 -4.86
N LEU A 53 -20.39 -3.28 -5.22
CA LEU A 53 -20.91 -4.46 -4.53
C LEU A 53 -19.97 -5.66 -4.64
N SER A 54 -19.33 -5.85 -5.80
CA SER A 54 -18.35 -6.92 -6.00
C SER A 54 -17.10 -6.71 -5.14
N ILE A 55 -16.58 -5.48 -5.06
CA ILE A 55 -15.46 -5.11 -4.17
C ILE A 55 -15.85 -5.36 -2.70
N LYS A 56 -17.05 -4.91 -2.29
CA LYS A 56 -17.53 -5.11 -0.91
C LYS A 56 -17.67 -6.60 -0.56
N ARG A 57 -18.13 -7.43 -1.50
CA ARG A 57 -18.17 -8.89 -1.32
C ARG A 57 -16.77 -9.47 -1.19
N ARG A 58 -15.83 -9.03 -2.03
CA ARG A 58 -14.50 -9.62 -2.11
C ARG A 58 -13.59 -9.23 -0.95
N LEU A 59 -13.62 -7.96 -0.56
CA LEU A 59 -12.72 -7.39 0.46
C LEU A 59 -13.40 -7.20 1.81
N GLY A 60 -14.73 -7.32 1.89
CA GLY A 60 -15.48 -7.07 3.12
C GLY A 60 -15.30 -8.13 4.21
N SER A 61 -14.85 -9.34 3.86
CA SER A 61 -14.52 -10.40 4.83
C SER A 61 -13.13 -10.23 5.45
N ILE A 62 -12.28 -9.39 4.86
CA ILE A 62 -10.91 -9.13 5.34
C ILE A 62 -10.99 -8.18 6.53
N ARG A 63 -10.33 -8.55 7.63
CA ARG A 63 -10.47 -7.83 8.90
C ARG A 63 -9.90 -6.41 8.86
N HIS A 64 -8.71 -6.23 8.27
CA HIS A 64 -8.07 -4.92 8.14
C HIS A 64 -7.49 -4.72 6.74
N ARG A 65 -7.89 -3.64 6.07
CA ARG A 65 -7.41 -3.20 4.75
C ARG A 65 -6.63 -1.91 4.95
N ILE A 66 -5.32 -1.99 4.77
CA ILE A 66 -4.38 -0.91 5.09
C ILE A 66 -3.68 -0.50 3.81
N ILE A 67 -3.79 0.77 3.48
CA ILE A 67 -3.15 1.34 2.30
C ILE A 67 -1.82 1.99 2.68
N ILE A 68 -0.77 1.72 1.90
CA ILE A 68 0.55 2.33 2.11
C ILE A 68 0.71 3.47 1.10
N LEU A 69 0.88 4.69 1.62
CA LEU A 69 0.96 5.93 0.84
C LEU A 69 2.34 6.55 0.97
N SER A 70 2.83 7.17 -0.11
CA SER A 70 4.07 7.94 -0.09
C SER A 70 3.93 9.15 -1.00
N GLY A 71 4.31 10.34 -0.54
CA GLY A 71 4.23 11.55 -1.35
C GLY A 71 5.27 11.65 -2.47
N LYS A 72 6.32 10.84 -2.43
CA LYS A 72 7.37 10.76 -3.48
C LYS A 72 7.88 9.34 -3.67
N GLY A 73 8.42 9.06 -4.86
CA GLY A 73 9.14 7.83 -5.16
C GLY A 73 10.46 7.72 -4.38
N GLY A 74 10.94 6.49 -4.16
CA GLY A 74 12.26 6.23 -3.58
C GLY A 74 12.35 6.32 -2.05
N VAL A 75 11.24 6.50 -1.33
CA VAL A 75 11.23 6.47 0.16
C VAL A 75 11.23 5.07 0.77
N GLY A 76 11.18 4.03 -0.06
CA GLY A 76 11.12 2.63 0.38
C GLY A 76 9.71 2.14 0.69
N LYS A 77 8.68 2.69 0.03
CA LYS A 77 7.26 2.30 0.19
C LYS A 77 7.05 0.80 0.00
N SER A 78 7.41 0.26 -1.16
CA SER A 78 7.25 -1.16 -1.46
C SER A 78 8.08 -2.06 -0.53
N SER A 79 9.29 -1.63 -0.17
CA SER A 79 10.12 -2.32 0.83
C SER A 79 9.44 -2.38 2.21
N LEU A 80 8.81 -1.29 2.64
CA LEU A 80 8.01 -1.27 3.86
C LEU A 80 6.80 -2.20 3.75
N SER A 81 6.07 -2.18 2.63
CA SER A 81 4.92 -3.06 2.38
C SER A 81 5.31 -4.54 2.51
N VAL A 82 6.44 -4.95 1.92
CA VAL A 82 7.01 -6.30 2.04
C VAL A 82 7.40 -6.63 3.49
N CYS A 83 8.09 -5.71 4.17
CA CYS A 83 8.54 -5.93 5.54
C CYS A 83 7.37 -5.99 6.55
N LEU A 84 6.33 -5.16 6.36
CA LEU A 84 5.09 -5.23 7.14
C LEU A 84 4.42 -6.58 6.92
N ALA A 85 4.28 -7.03 5.68
CA ALA A 85 3.62 -8.30 5.37
C ALA A 85 4.36 -9.50 5.97
N ARG A 86 5.67 -9.59 5.75
CA ARG A 86 6.53 -10.64 6.34
C ARG A 86 6.54 -10.58 7.87
N GLY A 87 6.68 -9.39 8.44
CA GLY A 87 6.75 -9.22 9.89
C GLY A 87 5.45 -9.58 10.61
N LEU A 88 4.31 -9.12 10.09
CA LEU A 88 2.99 -9.44 10.66
C LEU A 88 2.62 -10.91 10.49
N SER A 89 2.96 -11.54 9.35
CA SER A 89 2.72 -12.99 9.14
C SER A 89 3.42 -13.88 10.17
N ARG A 90 4.45 -13.37 10.86
CA ARG A 90 5.20 -14.11 11.89
C ARG A 90 4.70 -13.80 13.30
N ARG A 91 3.78 -12.85 13.46
CA ARG A 91 3.22 -12.51 14.76
C ARG A 91 2.09 -13.49 15.10
N GLU A 92 2.08 -13.91 16.35
CA GLU A 92 1.00 -14.72 16.89
C GLU A 92 -0.24 -13.84 17.12
N ARG A 93 -1.39 -14.38 16.71
CA ARG A 93 -2.71 -13.86 17.03
C ARG A 93 -3.04 -14.25 18.46
N SER A 94 -3.56 -13.30 19.26
CA SER A 94 -3.98 -13.61 20.65
C SER A 94 -4.92 -14.80 20.69
N GLN A 95 -4.62 -15.73 21.60
CA GLN A 95 -5.19 -17.07 21.70
C GLN A 95 -6.69 -17.13 21.44
N VAL A 96 -7.06 -17.83 20.37
CA VAL A 96 -8.38 -18.45 20.23
C VAL A 96 -8.12 -19.95 20.34
N ASN A 97 -8.59 -20.58 21.43
CA ASN A 97 -8.58 -22.03 21.64
C ASN A 97 -7.22 -22.73 21.89
N GLY A 98 -6.18 -22.01 22.36
CA GLY A 98 -4.93 -22.63 22.82
C GLY A 98 -3.97 -23.11 21.72
N SER A 99 -4.28 -22.83 20.45
CA SER A 99 -3.36 -22.95 19.31
C SER A 99 -2.69 -21.60 19.01
N ASN A 100 -1.38 -21.60 18.79
CA ASN A 100 -0.65 -20.43 18.30
C ASN A 100 -0.95 -20.24 16.81
N GLU A 101 -2.00 -19.47 16.50
CA GLU A 101 -2.27 -19.06 15.12
C GLU A 101 -1.44 -17.82 14.79
N THR A 102 -0.88 -17.77 13.58
CA THR A 102 -0.25 -16.57 13.05
C THR A 102 -1.26 -15.73 12.25
N TYR A 103 -0.97 -14.43 12.09
CA TYR A 103 -1.83 -13.60 11.25
C TYR A 103 -1.77 -14.04 9.78
N ARG A 104 -2.92 -14.06 9.11
CA ARG A 104 -3.03 -14.29 7.67
C ARG A 104 -2.98 -12.97 6.92
N ILE A 105 -2.05 -12.85 5.98
CA ILE A 105 -1.72 -11.59 5.31
C ILE A 105 -1.88 -11.74 3.79
N GLY A 106 -2.59 -10.80 3.18
CA GLY A 106 -2.53 -10.52 1.75
C GLY A 106 -1.73 -9.26 1.50
N LEU A 107 -0.89 -9.27 0.46
CA LEU A 107 -0.26 -8.07 -0.08
C LEU A 107 -0.73 -7.86 -1.51
N LEU A 108 -1.29 -6.68 -1.79
CA LEU A 108 -1.71 -6.26 -3.11
C LEU A 108 -0.79 -5.16 -3.62
N ASP A 109 -0.07 -5.44 -4.70
CA ASP A 109 0.82 -4.51 -5.37
C ASP A 109 0.16 -3.92 -6.62
N LEU A 110 -0.12 -2.61 -6.55
CA LEU A 110 -0.73 -1.83 -7.63
C LEU A 110 0.25 -0.79 -8.21
N ASP A 111 1.53 -0.86 -7.87
CA ASP A 111 2.54 0.08 -8.36
C ASP A 111 3.08 -0.35 -9.74
N PHE A 112 2.42 0.13 -10.81
CA PHE A 112 2.72 -0.21 -12.21
C PHE A 112 4.16 0.12 -12.67
N CYS A 113 4.86 1.02 -11.96
CA CYS A 113 6.13 1.59 -12.38
C CYS A 113 7.29 1.22 -11.43
N GLY A 114 6.99 0.55 -10.32
CA GLY A 114 7.95 0.25 -9.25
C GLY A 114 8.76 -1.03 -9.48
N PRO A 115 9.85 -1.23 -8.70
CA PRO A 115 10.51 -2.52 -8.62
C PRO A 115 9.50 -3.58 -8.14
N SER A 116 9.44 -4.71 -8.85
CA SER A 116 8.44 -5.75 -8.64
C SER A 116 8.49 -6.29 -7.20
N ILE A 117 7.43 -6.09 -6.41
CA ILE A 117 7.26 -6.76 -5.10
C ILE A 117 7.49 -8.28 -5.21
N PRO A 118 7.04 -8.97 -6.28
CA PRO A 118 7.40 -10.37 -6.51
C PRO A 118 8.90 -10.68 -6.46
N CYS A 119 9.77 -9.76 -6.89
CA CYS A 119 11.23 -9.88 -6.77
C CYS A 119 11.65 -9.90 -5.31
N MET A 120 11.12 -8.99 -4.49
CA MET A 120 11.43 -8.91 -3.06
C MET A 120 10.96 -10.14 -2.26
N PHE A 121 10.02 -10.90 -2.83
CA PHE A 121 9.56 -12.18 -2.31
C PHE A 121 10.27 -13.41 -2.90
N GLY A 122 11.11 -13.24 -3.93
CA GLY A 122 11.76 -14.35 -4.62
C GLY A 122 10.80 -15.22 -5.44
N CYS A 123 9.69 -14.65 -5.92
CA CYS A 123 8.61 -15.39 -6.60
C CYS A 123 8.30 -14.87 -8.01
N MET A 124 9.27 -14.23 -8.67
CA MET A 124 9.09 -13.64 -10.02
C MET A 124 8.63 -14.63 -11.10
N ASP A 125 8.97 -15.92 -10.95
CA ASP A 125 8.64 -16.96 -11.92
C ASP A 125 7.23 -17.55 -11.71
N GLU A 126 6.57 -17.18 -10.61
CA GLU A 126 5.21 -17.60 -10.31
C GLU A 126 4.19 -16.93 -11.24
N LYS A 127 3.07 -17.62 -11.45
CA LYS A 127 2.00 -17.15 -12.34
C LYS A 127 0.67 -17.12 -11.60
N VAL A 128 -0.11 -16.09 -11.88
CA VAL A 128 -1.50 -16.03 -11.42
C VAL A 128 -2.32 -17.06 -12.17
N HIS A 129 -3.05 -17.88 -11.42
CA HIS A 129 -3.98 -18.85 -11.97
C HIS A 129 -5.41 -18.32 -11.93
N GLN A 130 -6.14 -18.49 -13.03
CA GLN A 130 -7.58 -18.24 -13.08
C GLN A 130 -8.31 -19.49 -12.59
N SER A 131 -9.12 -19.34 -11.54
CA SER A 131 -10.02 -20.35 -11.00
C SER A 131 -11.49 -19.92 -11.16
N GLN A 132 -12.43 -20.75 -10.68
CA GLN A 132 -13.86 -20.42 -10.68
C GLN A 132 -14.18 -19.24 -9.75
N SER A 133 -13.46 -19.10 -8.63
CA SER A 133 -13.63 -17.99 -7.68
C SER A 133 -12.91 -16.72 -8.13
N GLY A 134 -12.04 -16.80 -9.15
CA GLY A 134 -11.29 -15.67 -9.70
C GLY A 134 -9.79 -15.92 -9.79
N TRP A 135 -8.98 -14.86 -9.73
CA TRP A 135 -7.53 -14.93 -9.71
C TRP A 135 -7.03 -15.45 -8.36
N SER A 136 -6.32 -16.57 -8.39
CA SER A 136 -5.65 -17.11 -7.21
C SER A 136 -4.38 -16.30 -6.93
N PRO A 137 -4.23 -15.70 -5.73
CA PRO A 137 -3.00 -15.02 -5.36
C PRO A 137 -1.86 -16.04 -5.20
N VAL A 138 -0.62 -15.57 -5.39
CA VAL A 138 0.58 -16.38 -5.22
C VAL A 138 0.89 -16.49 -3.73
N PHE A 139 0.92 -17.71 -3.19
CA PHE A 139 1.28 -17.94 -1.79
C PHE A 139 2.79 -17.97 -1.63
N VAL A 140 3.31 -17.04 -0.81
CA VAL A 140 4.73 -16.96 -0.42
C VAL A 140 5.00 -17.93 0.74
N THR A 141 4.08 -17.98 1.70
CA THR A 141 4.02 -18.95 2.80
C THR A 141 2.57 -19.38 2.98
N GLU A 142 2.31 -20.36 3.86
CA GLU A 142 0.94 -20.85 4.13
C GLU A 142 -0.03 -19.74 4.58
N ASN A 143 0.49 -18.65 5.17
CA ASN A 143 -0.31 -17.55 5.71
C ASN A 143 0.01 -16.18 5.10
N LEU A 144 0.82 -16.13 4.04
CA LEU A 144 1.16 -14.89 3.32
C LEU A 144 0.98 -15.10 1.82
N CYS A 145 0.03 -14.37 1.23
CA CYS A 145 -0.20 -14.37 -0.20
C CYS A 145 0.01 -12.99 -0.82
N LEU A 146 0.40 -12.99 -2.09
CA LEU A 146 0.75 -11.82 -2.88
C LEU A 146 -0.05 -11.83 -4.17
N MET A 147 -0.60 -10.67 -4.50
CA MET A 147 -1.08 -10.37 -5.83
C MET A 147 -0.37 -9.13 -6.34
N SER A 148 0.23 -9.21 -7.52
CA SER A 148 1.00 -8.10 -8.09
C SER A 148 0.80 -8.03 -9.59
N MET A 149 0.86 -6.79 -10.09
CA MET A 149 1.01 -6.49 -11.51
C MET A 149 2.17 -7.25 -12.16
N GLY A 150 3.27 -7.50 -11.44
CA GLY A 150 4.45 -8.19 -11.94
C GLY A 150 4.14 -9.58 -12.51
N PHE A 151 3.15 -10.29 -11.96
CA PHE A 151 2.77 -11.62 -12.45
C PHE A 151 1.97 -11.62 -13.76
N LEU A 152 1.33 -10.49 -14.09
CA LEU A 152 0.51 -10.36 -15.30
C LEU A 152 1.33 -9.88 -16.50
N LEU A 153 2.59 -9.52 -16.30
CA LEU A 153 3.48 -9.09 -17.36
C LEU A 153 4.08 -10.31 -18.08
N PRO A 154 4.18 -10.29 -19.43
CA PRO A 154 4.78 -11.38 -20.18
C PRO A 154 6.27 -11.58 -19.87
N SER A 155 6.96 -10.51 -19.47
CA SER A 155 8.36 -10.49 -19.09
C SER A 155 8.62 -9.32 -18.12
N PRO A 156 9.51 -9.47 -17.13
CA PRO A 156 9.90 -8.40 -16.21
C PRO A 156 10.47 -7.15 -16.90
N ASP A 157 11.16 -7.35 -18.03
CA ASP A 157 11.85 -6.27 -18.75
C ASP A 157 10.93 -5.53 -19.74
N HIS A 158 9.67 -5.94 -19.85
CA HIS A 158 8.77 -5.35 -20.84
C HIS A 158 8.23 -4.00 -20.33
N PRO A 159 8.51 -2.87 -21.02
CA PRO A 159 8.01 -1.58 -20.58
C PRO A 159 6.48 -1.56 -20.63
N VAL A 160 5.86 -1.20 -19.50
CA VAL A 160 4.41 -1.15 -19.35
C VAL A 160 3.90 0.23 -19.79
N ILE A 161 3.71 0.40 -21.10
CA ILE A 161 3.12 1.62 -21.67
C ILE A 161 1.61 1.43 -21.80
N TRP A 162 0.89 1.50 -20.68
CA TRP A 162 -0.56 1.36 -20.65
C TRP A 162 -1.26 2.70 -20.45
N ARG A 163 -2.32 2.92 -21.22
CA ARG A 163 -3.17 4.12 -21.10
C ARG A 163 -4.07 4.02 -19.87
N GLY A 164 -4.40 5.17 -19.27
CA GLY A 164 -5.21 5.28 -18.04
C GLY A 164 -6.45 4.38 -17.97
N PRO A 165 -7.31 4.30 -19.01
CA PRO A 165 -8.49 3.43 -18.97
C PRO A 165 -8.17 1.96 -18.72
N ARG A 166 -7.09 1.44 -19.33
CA ARG A 166 -6.66 0.05 -19.16
C ARG A 166 -6.15 -0.21 -17.74
N LYS A 167 -5.42 0.76 -17.16
CA LYS A 167 -4.94 0.67 -15.78
C LYS A 167 -6.10 0.64 -14.79
N ASN A 168 -7.11 1.49 -14.98
CA ASN A 168 -8.30 1.53 -14.12
C ASN A 168 -9.13 0.24 -14.20
N THR A 169 -9.26 -0.36 -15.40
CA THR A 169 -9.89 -1.68 -15.55
C THR A 169 -9.13 -2.74 -14.76
N LEU A 170 -7.80 -2.74 -14.80
CA LEU A 170 -7.01 -3.72 -14.05
C LEU A 170 -7.10 -3.51 -12.54
N ILE A 171 -6.99 -2.26 -12.07
CA ILE A 171 -7.21 -1.94 -10.65
C ILE A 171 -8.56 -2.50 -10.19
N ARG A 172 -9.62 -2.31 -10.97
CA ARG A 172 -10.94 -2.87 -10.68
C ARG A 172 -10.87 -4.39 -10.57
N GLN A 173 -10.26 -5.07 -11.53
CA GLN A 173 -10.12 -6.53 -11.50
C GLN A 173 -9.32 -7.03 -10.29
N PHE A 174 -8.25 -6.34 -9.88
CA PHE A 174 -7.55 -6.69 -8.63
C PHE A 174 -8.45 -6.62 -7.40
N LEU A 175 -9.36 -5.65 -7.36
CA LEU A 175 -10.27 -5.46 -6.23
C LEU A 175 -11.50 -6.37 -6.28
N THR A 176 -11.92 -6.82 -7.47
CA THR A 176 -13.13 -7.66 -7.65
C THR A 176 -12.85 -9.14 -7.86
N ASP A 177 -11.75 -9.48 -8.52
CA ASP A 177 -11.55 -10.81 -9.09
C ASP A 177 -10.49 -11.62 -8.34
N VAL A 178 -9.71 -11.02 -7.43
CA VAL A 178 -8.69 -11.74 -6.65
C VAL A 178 -9.34 -12.50 -5.51
N ALA A 179 -9.19 -13.82 -5.49
CA ALA A 179 -9.73 -14.71 -4.48
C ALA A 179 -8.86 -14.69 -3.21
N TRP A 180 -9.02 -13.65 -2.39
CA TRP A 180 -8.27 -13.47 -1.14
C TRP A 180 -8.65 -14.45 -0.02
N THR A 181 -9.89 -14.95 -0.04
CA THR A 181 -10.44 -15.90 0.94
C THR A 181 -11.06 -17.09 0.22
N GLU A 182 -11.08 -18.25 0.86
CA GLU A 182 -11.81 -19.41 0.35
C GLU A 182 -13.33 -19.17 0.49
N GLU A 183 -14.08 -19.31 -0.61
CA GLU A 183 -15.51 -18.95 -0.68
C GLU A 183 -16.44 -19.92 0.07
N GLU A 184 -15.94 -21.06 0.57
CA GLU A 184 -16.78 -22.19 1.02
C GLU A 184 -16.82 -22.47 2.54
N SER A 185 -15.99 -21.81 3.37
CA SER A 185 -16.12 -22.01 4.82
C SER A 185 -17.15 -21.03 5.37
N ASN A 186 -18.27 -21.56 5.86
CA ASN A 186 -19.26 -20.88 6.69
C ASN A 186 -18.61 -19.76 7.53
N LEU A 187 -19.29 -18.61 7.62
CA LEU A 187 -18.91 -17.34 8.27
C LEU A 187 -18.30 -17.40 9.70
N ASP A 188 -18.07 -18.59 10.25
CA ASP A 188 -17.69 -18.84 11.64
C ASP A 188 -16.41 -19.70 11.81
N GLN A 189 -15.63 -19.97 10.74
CA GLN A 189 -14.39 -20.74 10.86
C GLN A 189 -13.19 -20.03 10.24
N GLY A 190 -12.54 -19.14 11.01
CA GLY A 190 -11.08 -19.02 11.10
C GLY A 190 -10.20 -18.87 9.85
N THR A 191 -10.70 -18.75 8.62
CA THR A 191 -9.91 -18.79 7.36
C THR A 191 -9.72 -17.44 6.69
N ASN A 192 -10.39 -16.39 7.17
CA ASN A 192 -10.31 -15.05 6.57
C ASN A 192 -8.94 -14.40 6.79
N LEU A 193 -8.52 -13.58 5.82
CA LEU A 193 -7.33 -12.73 5.97
C LEU A 193 -7.52 -11.73 7.12
N ASP A 194 -6.49 -11.63 7.96
CA ASP A 194 -6.43 -10.64 9.02
C ASP A 194 -6.04 -9.26 8.47
N PHE A 195 -5.12 -9.24 7.51
CA PHE A 195 -4.62 -8.00 6.91
C PHE A 195 -4.55 -8.12 5.40
N LEU A 196 -5.02 -7.09 4.70
CA LEU A 196 -4.68 -6.81 3.32
C LEU A 196 -3.89 -5.50 3.28
N ILE A 197 -2.60 -5.61 2.98
CA ILE A 197 -1.71 -4.46 2.76
C ILE A 197 -1.78 -4.10 1.29
N ILE A 198 -2.01 -2.83 0.97
CA ILE A 198 -2.14 -2.36 -0.41
C ILE A 198 -1.00 -1.38 -0.70
N ASP A 199 -0.06 -1.81 -1.55
CA ASP A 199 1.03 -0.97 -2.04
C ASP A 199 0.53 -0.14 -3.24
N THR A 200 0.40 1.17 -3.04
CA THR A 200 -0.09 2.09 -4.08
C THR A 200 1.05 2.73 -4.85
N PRO A 201 0.84 3.23 -6.07
CA PRO A 201 1.82 4.10 -6.71
C PRO A 201 2.15 5.35 -5.87
N PRO A 202 3.37 5.93 -6.00
CA PRO A 202 3.74 7.13 -5.26
C PRO A 202 2.98 8.38 -5.73
N GLY A 203 2.80 9.32 -4.82
CA GLY A 203 2.16 10.62 -5.03
C GLY A 203 0.67 10.52 -5.36
N THR A 204 0.12 11.61 -5.88
CA THR A 204 -1.30 11.74 -6.22
C THR A 204 -1.58 11.39 -7.69
N SER A 205 -1.11 10.22 -8.13
CA SER A 205 -1.35 9.72 -9.49
C SER A 205 -2.83 9.34 -9.70
N ASP A 206 -3.30 9.30 -10.95
CA ASP A 206 -4.68 8.89 -11.26
C ASP A 206 -4.97 7.45 -10.80
N GLU A 207 -3.96 6.58 -10.86
CA GLU A 207 -4.03 5.22 -10.36
C GLU A 207 -4.25 5.19 -8.84
N HIS A 208 -3.46 5.98 -8.10
CA HIS A 208 -3.60 6.13 -6.66
C HIS A 208 -4.99 6.63 -6.26
N LEU A 209 -5.48 7.68 -6.93
CA LEU A 209 -6.83 8.22 -6.71
C LEU A 209 -7.91 7.17 -6.97
N SER A 210 -7.77 6.40 -8.05
CA SER A 210 -8.74 5.39 -8.45
C SER A 210 -8.87 4.28 -7.40
N VAL A 211 -7.74 3.74 -6.91
CA VAL A 211 -7.73 2.70 -5.86
C VAL A 211 -8.47 3.18 -4.61
N VAL A 212 -8.12 4.37 -4.13
CA VAL A 212 -8.72 4.94 -2.93
C VAL A 212 -10.22 5.16 -3.14
N GLN A 213 -10.64 5.75 -4.26
CA GLN A 213 -12.05 6.00 -4.54
C GLN A 213 -12.89 4.71 -4.56
N TYR A 214 -12.39 3.62 -5.15
CA TYR A 214 -13.08 2.34 -5.14
C TYR A 214 -13.20 1.76 -3.72
N LEU A 215 -12.11 1.76 -2.95
CA LEU A 215 -12.11 1.23 -1.59
C LEU A 215 -13.04 2.03 -0.65
N GLN A 216 -13.08 3.36 -0.83
CA GLN A 216 -13.97 4.24 -0.09
C GLN A 216 -15.43 4.09 -0.48
N ALA A 217 -15.71 4.02 -1.79
CA ALA A 217 -17.07 3.79 -2.26
C ALA A 217 -17.61 2.44 -1.78
N ALA A 218 -16.74 1.44 -1.59
CA ALA A 218 -17.08 0.15 -1.00
C ALA A 218 -17.08 0.12 0.54
N GLU A 219 -16.77 1.25 1.20
CA GLU A 219 -16.71 1.40 2.66
C GLU A 219 -15.79 0.36 3.31
N CYS A 220 -14.65 0.10 2.66
CA CYS A 220 -13.80 -1.03 2.98
C CYS A 220 -12.33 -0.68 3.24
N LEU A 221 -12.04 0.57 3.59
CA LEU A 221 -10.68 1.00 3.92
C LEU A 221 -10.61 1.33 5.42
N ASP A 222 -9.78 0.61 6.17
CA ASP A 222 -9.67 0.79 7.62
C ASP A 222 -8.63 1.86 7.99
N GLY A 223 -7.64 2.09 7.13
CA GLY A 223 -6.75 3.24 7.29
C GLY A 223 -5.53 3.24 6.39
N ALA A 224 -4.76 4.31 6.51
CA ALA A 224 -3.56 4.56 5.73
C ALA A 224 -2.31 4.66 6.63
N ILE A 225 -1.21 4.08 6.15
CA ILE A 225 0.14 4.34 6.68
C ILE A 225 0.86 5.22 5.67
N ILE A 226 1.39 6.35 6.13
CA ILE A 226 2.16 7.26 5.29
C ILE A 226 3.65 7.01 5.54
N ILE A 227 4.41 6.67 4.51
CA ILE A 227 5.87 6.52 4.61
C ILE A 227 6.59 7.76 4.06
N THR A 228 7.66 8.16 4.74
CA THR A 228 8.51 9.27 4.32
C THR A 228 9.97 9.06 4.72
N THR A 229 10.84 9.98 4.33
CA THR A 229 12.21 10.11 4.81
C THR A 229 12.36 11.42 5.60
N PRO A 230 13.23 11.53 6.61
CA PRO A 230 13.33 12.74 7.44
C PRO A 230 13.76 14.03 6.73
N GLN A 231 14.20 13.93 5.47
CA GLN A 231 14.60 15.06 4.64
C GLN A 231 13.45 16.07 4.47
N GLU A 232 13.73 17.36 4.69
CA GLU A 232 12.74 18.46 4.68
C GLU A 232 11.85 18.52 3.43
N VAL A 233 12.42 18.26 2.25
CA VAL A 233 11.66 18.25 0.98
C VAL A 233 10.53 17.22 1.02
N SER A 234 10.77 16.07 1.65
CA SER A 234 9.79 14.99 1.81
C SER A 234 8.64 15.38 2.74
N LEU A 235 8.88 16.26 3.72
CA LEU A 235 7.85 16.67 4.68
C LEU A 235 6.73 17.48 4.00
N CYS A 236 7.07 18.26 2.98
CA CYS A 236 6.06 18.96 2.17
C CYS A 236 5.13 17.99 1.45
N ASP A 237 5.64 16.85 0.98
CA ASP A 237 4.82 15.85 0.31
C ASP A 237 3.97 15.06 1.32
N VAL A 238 4.49 14.79 2.52
CA VAL A 238 3.68 14.20 3.62
C VAL A 238 2.49 15.09 3.98
N ARG A 239 2.65 16.41 4.03
CA ARG A 239 1.52 17.33 4.28
C ARG A 239 0.43 17.20 3.23
N LYS A 240 0.80 17.10 1.95
CA LYS A 240 -0.16 16.90 0.85
C LYS A 240 -0.90 15.57 0.98
N GLU A 241 -0.18 14.49 1.36
CA GLU A 241 -0.78 13.17 1.57
C GLU A 241 -1.74 13.15 2.78
N ILE A 242 -1.41 13.87 3.85
CA ILE A 242 -2.30 14.04 5.01
C ILE A 242 -3.56 14.81 4.60
N ASP A 243 -3.41 15.92 3.88
CA ASP A 243 -4.55 16.69 3.39
C ASP A 243 -5.41 15.89 2.40
N PHE A 244 -4.77 15.02 1.60
CA PHE A 244 -5.44 14.07 0.73
C PHE A 244 -6.28 13.08 1.54
N CYS A 245 -5.70 12.44 2.55
CA CYS A 245 -6.42 11.55 3.45
C CYS A 245 -7.59 12.27 4.14
N ARG A 246 -7.38 13.49 4.63
CA ARG A 246 -8.41 14.29 5.30
C ARG A 246 -9.58 14.62 4.36
N LYS A 247 -9.29 15.07 3.13
CA LYS A 247 -10.33 15.41 2.13
C LYS A 247 -11.19 14.22 1.75
N LEU A 248 -10.61 13.03 1.81
CA LEU A 248 -11.30 11.80 1.52
C LEU A 248 -11.86 11.14 2.78
N SER A 249 -11.60 11.64 3.98
CA SER A 249 -11.98 11.00 5.25
C SER A 249 -11.38 9.59 5.43
N ILE A 250 -10.12 9.42 5.03
CA ILE A 250 -9.33 8.21 5.28
C ILE A 250 -8.67 8.32 6.65
N PRO A 251 -8.88 7.35 7.57
CA PRO A 251 -8.17 7.31 8.84
C PRO A 251 -6.66 7.15 8.62
N VAL A 252 -5.84 8.05 9.16
CA VAL A 252 -4.37 7.88 9.13
C VAL A 252 -3.92 7.13 10.37
N LEU A 253 -3.49 5.88 10.16
CA LEU A 253 -2.98 5.01 11.23
C LEU A 253 -1.65 5.54 11.76
N GLY A 254 -0.83 6.16 10.92
CA GLY A 254 0.37 6.85 11.37
C GLY A 254 1.39 7.09 10.28
N VAL A 255 2.48 7.74 10.65
CA VAL A 255 3.62 8.02 9.77
C VAL A 255 4.79 7.10 10.12
N VAL A 256 5.44 6.58 9.09
CA VAL A 256 6.71 5.84 9.21
C VAL A 256 7.83 6.68 8.59
N GLU A 257 8.85 7.00 9.38
CA GLU A 257 10.08 7.60 8.86
C GLU A 257 11.07 6.49 8.53
N ASN A 258 11.37 6.32 7.26
CA ASN A 258 12.35 5.37 6.76
C ASN A 258 13.72 6.03 6.56
N MET A 259 14.77 5.23 6.58
CA MET A 259 16.16 5.65 6.38
C MET A 259 16.59 6.77 7.35
N VAL A 260 16.20 6.65 8.63
CA VAL A 260 16.46 7.72 9.61
C VAL A 260 17.95 7.89 9.93
N GLU A 261 18.65 6.77 10.07
CA GLU A 261 20.05 6.70 10.44
C GLU A 261 20.67 5.42 9.91
N PHE A 262 22.00 5.38 9.86
CA PHE A 262 22.78 4.20 9.56
C PHE A 262 23.71 3.90 10.74
N VAL A 263 23.65 2.67 11.27
CA VAL A 263 24.53 2.21 12.34
C VAL A 263 25.67 1.40 11.73
N CYS A 264 26.89 1.92 11.82
CA CYS A 264 28.05 1.24 11.27
C CYS A 264 28.25 -0.13 11.96
N PRO A 265 28.29 -1.25 11.21
CA PRO A 265 28.39 -2.58 11.82
C PRO A 265 29.73 -2.78 12.56
N THR A 266 30.80 -2.12 12.09
CA THR A 266 32.16 -2.25 12.61
C THR A 266 32.42 -1.37 13.83
N CYS A 267 32.15 -0.07 13.76
CA CYS A 267 32.48 0.87 14.83
C CYS A 267 31.27 1.31 15.68
N LYS A 268 30.06 0.85 15.35
CA LYS A 268 28.79 1.22 16.02
C LYS A 268 28.45 2.71 16.01
N HIS A 269 29.19 3.51 15.24
CA HIS A 269 28.86 4.92 15.04
C HIS A 269 27.50 5.06 14.35
N ILE A 270 26.66 5.93 14.90
CA ILE A 270 25.35 6.26 14.35
C ILE A 270 25.50 7.48 13.46
N CYS A 271 25.19 7.32 12.17
CA CYS A 271 25.22 8.38 11.18
C CYS A 271 23.78 8.76 10.81
N PRO A 272 23.27 9.93 11.22
CA PRO A 272 22.00 10.46 10.72
C PRO A 272 22.11 10.69 9.21
N LEU A 273 21.26 10.02 8.42
CA LEU A 273 21.34 10.08 6.96
C LEU A 273 20.76 11.37 6.41
N PHE A 274 19.61 11.76 6.95
CA PHE A 274 18.87 12.94 6.55
C PHE A 274 18.57 13.77 7.80
N PRO A 275 19.51 14.57 8.31
CA PRO A 275 19.23 15.40 9.47
C PRO A 275 18.08 16.37 9.16
N SER A 276 17.02 16.29 9.95
CA SER A 276 15.91 17.25 9.88
C SER A 276 16.28 18.50 10.68
N PHE A 277 16.03 19.68 10.13
CA PHE A 277 16.20 20.95 10.84
C PHE A 277 14.95 21.33 11.64
N THR A 278 13.79 20.79 11.25
CA THR A 278 12.48 21.09 11.86
C THR A 278 11.98 20.02 12.82
N GLY A 279 12.72 18.92 13.00
CA GLY A 279 12.31 17.77 13.83
C GLY A 279 11.63 16.63 13.06
N GLY A 280 11.63 16.67 11.72
CA GLY A 280 11.15 15.57 10.87
C GLY A 280 9.64 15.45 10.90
N ALA A 281 9.10 14.23 10.79
CA ALA A 281 7.66 14.01 10.86
C ALA A 281 7.06 14.36 12.24
N ARG A 282 7.87 14.49 13.32
CA ARG A 282 7.39 15.01 14.63
C ARG A 282 6.98 16.47 14.55
N SER A 283 7.53 17.23 13.60
CA SER A 283 7.10 18.60 13.36
C SER A 283 5.67 18.66 12.83
N LEU A 284 5.21 17.60 12.15
CA LEU A 284 3.88 17.53 11.55
C LEU A 284 2.80 17.23 12.60
N SER A 285 3.17 16.58 13.71
CA SER A 285 2.26 16.32 14.83
C SER A 285 2.02 17.58 15.68
N THR A 286 2.99 18.49 15.74
CA THR A 286 2.90 19.75 16.52
C THR A 286 2.38 20.93 15.70
N MET A 287 2.49 20.87 14.38
CA MET A 287 1.91 21.87 13.48
C MET A 287 0.40 21.67 13.35
N LYS A 288 -0.34 22.24 14.31
CA LYS A 288 -1.75 22.62 14.15
C LYS A 288 -1.87 23.67 13.04
N HIS A 289 -1.67 23.30 11.78
CA HIS A 289 -1.92 24.21 10.67
C HIS A 289 -3.44 24.29 10.38
N ASN A 290 -4.04 25.27 11.08
CA ASN A 290 -5.14 26.15 10.72
C ASN A 290 -6.53 25.65 10.26
N GLU A 291 -7.50 26.38 10.82
CA GLU A 291 -8.96 26.49 10.60
C GLU A 291 -9.87 25.39 11.15
N ASN A 292 -9.46 24.12 11.21
CA ASN A 292 -10.31 23.04 11.76
C ASN A 292 -9.55 22.12 12.73
N ALA A 293 -8.84 22.71 13.70
CA ALA A 293 -8.10 21.96 14.73
C ALA A 293 -8.99 21.12 15.67
N ASP A 294 -10.31 21.26 15.54
CA ASP A 294 -11.33 20.57 16.33
C ASP A 294 -12.02 19.44 15.56
N ASP A 295 -11.52 18.99 14.39
CA ASP A 295 -12.06 17.81 13.71
C ASP A 295 -11.67 16.54 14.49
N PRO A 296 -12.60 15.92 15.25
CA PRO A 296 -12.29 14.76 16.06
C PRO A 296 -12.03 13.50 15.23
N SER A 297 -12.27 13.55 13.90
CA SER A 297 -12.02 12.44 12.98
C SER A 297 -10.55 12.30 12.58
N PHE A 298 -9.72 13.32 12.86
CA PHE A 298 -8.30 13.31 12.49
C PHE A 298 -7.41 13.51 13.73
N PRO A 299 -7.11 12.43 14.48
CA PRO A 299 -6.29 12.51 15.68
C PRO A 299 -4.87 13.02 15.37
N ASP A 300 -4.18 13.49 16.42
CA ASP A 300 -2.78 13.92 16.33
C ASP A 300 -1.96 12.88 15.54
N LEU A 301 -1.33 13.38 14.46
CA LEU A 301 -0.53 12.57 13.57
C LEU A 301 0.65 11.96 14.35
N GLU A 302 0.64 10.65 14.59
CA GLU A 302 1.71 10.00 15.34
C GLU A 302 2.71 9.30 14.40
N ILE A 303 3.98 9.36 14.77
CA ILE A 303 4.99 8.51 14.17
C ILE A 303 4.92 7.15 14.82
N ILE A 304 4.52 6.15 14.04
CA ILE A 304 4.37 4.77 14.50
C ILE A 304 5.64 3.94 14.30
N GLY A 305 6.62 4.43 13.53
CA GLY A 305 7.89 3.76 13.34
C GLY A 305 8.99 4.67 12.78
N ARG A 306 10.22 4.42 13.22
CA ARG A 306 11.45 5.04 12.70
C ARG A 306 12.42 3.94 12.32
N LEU A 307 12.65 3.76 11.03
CA LEU A 307 13.38 2.63 10.49
C LEU A 307 14.79 3.06 10.04
N PRO A 308 15.86 2.50 10.63
CA PRO A 308 17.22 2.78 10.18
C PRO A 308 17.48 2.12 8.82
N LEU A 309 18.44 2.66 8.08
CA LEU A 309 18.94 2.05 6.86
C LEU A 309 19.89 0.90 7.23
N ASP A 310 19.65 -0.28 6.66
CA ASP A 310 20.51 -1.44 6.83
C ASP A 310 20.76 -2.14 5.50
N PRO A 311 22.02 -2.19 5.03
CA PRO A 311 22.38 -2.88 3.81
C PRO A 311 22.00 -4.37 3.79
N ARG A 312 21.90 -5.03 4.96
CA ARG A 312 21.48 -6.45 5.02
C ARG A 312 19.99 -6.60 4.71
N LEU A 313 19.16 -5.65 5.14
CA LEU A 313 17.75 -5.63 4.77
C LEU A 313 17.62 -5.43 3.26
N THR A 314 18.34 -4.47 2.68
CA THR A 314 18.37 -4.25 1.23
C THR A 314 18.78 -5.52 0.49
N ARG A 315 19.89 -6.15 0.92
CA ARG A 315 20.38 -7.39 0.33
C ARG A 315 19.37 -8.53 0.42
N ALA A 316 18.72 -8.71 1.58
CA ALA A 316 17.72 -9.74 1.76
C ALA A 316 16.54 -9.53 0.79
N LEU A 317 16.05 -8.29 0.64
CA LEU A 317 15.00 -7.97 -0.31
C LEU A 317 15.45 -8.18 -1.77
N ASP A 318 16.66 -7.76 -2.14
CA ASP A 318 17.19 -7.95 -3.51
C ASP A 318 17.38 -9.44 -3.86
N GLU A 319 17.71 -10.27 -2.87
CA GLU A 319 17.83 -11.73 -3.01
C GLU A 319 16.48 -12.46 -2.86
N GLY A 320 15.38 -11.74 -2.63
CA GLY A 320 14.04 -12.32 -2.44
C GLY A 320 13.83 -13.00 -1.09
N LEU A 321 14.75 -12.82 -0.13
CA LEU A 321 14.80 -13.50 1.17
C LEU A 321 14.13 -12.70 2.30
N CYS A 322 13.67 -13.40 3.33
CA CYS A 322 13.04 -12.79 4.49
C CYS A 322 14.09 -12.10 5.40
N PRO A 323 14.01 -10.78 5.62
CA PRO A 323 15.00 -10.05 6.42
C PRO A 323 14.93 -10.33 7.94
N PHE A 324 13.92 -11.07 8.38
CA PHE A 324 13.66 -11.42 9.78
C PHE A 324 14.02 -12.87 10.16
N GLU A 325 14.60 -13.62 9.22
CA GLU A 325 15.03 -15.01 9.46
C GLU A 325 16.51 -15.10 9.84
N LEU A 326 16.82 -16.09 10.69
CA LEU A 326 18.20 -16.45 11.03
C LEU A 326 18.80 -17.25 9.87
N ALA A 327 20.07 -17.02 9.54
CA ALA A 327 20.73 -17.68 8.40
C ALA A 327 20.76 -19.23 8.50
N GLU A 328 20.58 -19.81 9.69
CA GLU A 328 20.65 -21.26 9.93
C GLU A 328 19.39 -22.03 9.50
N SER A 329 18.23 -21.38 9.32
CA SER A 329 16.99 -22.07 8.93
C SER A 329 16.84 -22.32 7.42
N ASN A 330 17.76 -21.78 6.61
CA ASN A 330 17.71 -21.89 5.16
C ASN A 330 18.64 -22.99 4.66
N SER A 331 18.14 -24.23 4.60
CA SER A 331 18.84 -25.37 3.99
C SER A 331 19.25 -25.15 2.52
N PHE A 332 18.65 -24.17 1.84
CA PHE A 332 18.98 -23.74 0.48
C PHE A 332 20.22 -22.84 0.36
N ILE A 333 20.71 -22.21 1.45
CA ILE A 333 21.77 -21.17 1.36
C ILE A 333 23.18 -21.76 1.16
N SER A 334 23.41 -23.03 1.49
CA SER A 334 24.76 -23.61 1.42
C SER A 334 25.34 -23.74 0.00
N GLN A 335 24.52 -23.64 -1.06
CA GLN A 335 24.98 -23.87 -2.43
C GLN A 335 25.25 -22.59 -3.25
N HIS A 336 24.75 -21.42 -2.83
CA HIS A 336 24.87 -20.19 -3.63
C HIS A 336 25.45 -18.96 -2.91
N SER A 337 25.65 -18.97 -1.59
CA SER A 337 26.32 -17.85 -0.90
C SER A 337 27.85 -17.92 -1.05
N LYS A 338 28.40 -17.06 -1.92
CA LYS A 338 29.86 -16.84 -2.05
C LYS A 338 30.40 -15.76 -1.10
N ASN A 339 29.86 -15.59 0.10
CA ASN A 339 30.44 -14.68 1.09
C ASN A 339 30.31 -15.22 2.53
N PRO A 340 31.43 -15.57 3.19
CA PRO A 340 31.41 -16.15 4.53
C PRO A 340 31.22 -15.14 5.69
N ASP A 341 31.30 -13.82 5.43
CA ASP A 341 31.46 -12.82 6.52
C ASP A 341 30.29 -11.84 6.75
N GLY A 342 29.05 -12.16 6.33
CA GLY A 342 27.91 -11.27 6.60
C GLY A 342 26.56 -11.97 6.57
N GLY A 343 25.93 -12.11 7.74
CA GLY A 343 24.57 -12.67 7.86
C GLY A 343 23.54 -11.86 7.07
N LEU A 344 22.53 -12.55 6.56
CA LEU A 344 21.38 -11.98 5.82
C LEU A 344 20.32 -11.35 6.74
N GLN A 345 20.39 -11.67 8.03
CA GLN A 345 19.52 -11.09 9.04
C GLN A 345 19.86 -9.61 9.23
N SER A 346 18.82 -8.76 9.25
CA SER A 346 18.99 -7.35 9.59
C SER A 346 19.58 -7.17 10.99
N SER A 347 20.16 -6.00 11.29
CA SER A 347 20.60 -5.68 12.66
C SER A 347 19.46 -5.87 13.66
N ASP A 348 19.84 -6.20 14.89
CA ASP A 348 18.95 -6.13 16.04
C ASP A 348 18.24 -4.77 16.11
N THR A 349 18.94 -3.67 15.82
CA THR A 349 18.36 -2.32 15.75
C THR A 349 17.19 -2.25 14.77
N VAL A 350 17.37 -2.72 13.53
CA VAL A 350 16.28 -2.75 12.52
C VAL A 350 15.14 -3.64 12.95
N ILE A 351 15.45 -4.84 13.45
CA ILE A 351 14.44 -5.81 13.88
C ILE A 351 13.59 -5.21 15.00
N VAL A 352 14.21 -4.58 16.00
CA VAL A 352 13.53 -3.88 17.09
C VAL A 352 12.67 -2.74 16.56
N SER A 353 13.18 -1.90 15.66
CA SER A 353 12.39 -0.81 15.06
C SER A 353 11.17 -1.31 14.29
N PHE A 354 11.28 -2.43 13.57
CA PHE A 354 10.13 -3.06 12.92
C PHE A 354 9.17 -3.70 13.93
N GLN A 355 9.67 -4.31 15.00
CA GLN A 355 8.83 -4.86 16.06
C GLN A 355 8.01 -3.78 16.76
N GLU A 356 8.60 -2.63 17.05
CA GLU A 356 7.92 -1.45 17.57
C GLU A 356 6.84 -0.97 16.60
N LEU A 357 7.18 -0.84 15.31
CA LEU A 357 6.21 -0.48 14.26
C LEU A 357 5.00 -1.43 14.25
N PHE A 358 5.23 -2.74 14.29
CA PHE A 358 4.13 -3.72 14.29
C PHE A 358 3.26 -3.58 15.56
N ASN A 359 3.87 -3.38 16.73
CA ASN A 359 3.14 -3.21 17.99
C ASN A 359 2.26 -1.96 17.95
N ASN A 360 2.83 -0.82 17.53
CA ASN A 360 2.13 0.45 17.43
C ASN A 360 0.95 0.36 16.44
N LEU A 361 1.16 -0.31 15.30
CA LEU A 361 0.12 -0.54 14.32
C LEU A 361 -1.02 -1.40 14.89
N LEU A 362 -0.70 -2.52 15.52
CA LEU A 362 -1.68 -3.42 16.12
C LEU A 362 -2.45 -2.77 17.28
N GLU A 363 -1.80 -1.93 18.08
CA GLU A 363 -2.47 -1.16 19.14
C GLU A 363 -3.48 -0.18 18.55
N ARG A 364 -3.11 0.53 17.47
CA ARG A 364 -3.98 1.51 16.83
C ARG A 364 -5.19 0.90 16.15
N LEU A 365 -5.05 -0.29 15.57
CA LEU A 365 -6.18 -1.01 14.97
C LEU A 365 -7.15 -1.63 15.99
N ARG A 366 -6.78 -1.64 17.29
CA ARG A 366 -7.66 -2.06 18.38
C ARG A 366 -8.46 -0.90 18.99
N LYS A 367 -8.03 0.34 18.77
CA LYS A 367 -8.72 1.57 19.19
C LYS A 367 -9.79 1.91 18.16
#